data_AF-A0A8J7FB38-F1
#
_entry.id   AF-A0A8J7FB38-F1
#
_cell.length_a   1.000
_cell.length_b   1.000
_cell.length_c   1.000
_cell.angle_alpha   90.00
_cell.angle_beta   90.00
_cell.angle_gamma   90.00
#
_symmetry.space_group_name_H-M   'P 1'
#
loop_
_entity.id
_entity.type
_entity.pdbx_description
1 polymer ?
#
loop_
_entity_poly.entity_id
_entity_poly.type
_entity_poly.pdbx_seq_one_letter_code
_entity_poly.pdbx_strand_id
1 'polypeptide(L)'
;MEMVTIHGDEWKKEDVEEPIAWAKTKKWSKTQWYSDSENWDHDHCQICWWKLYKSEQPEHAIGYHNSENDNWLCTECFEQFVEIET
;
A
#
# COMPACT_ATOMS: atom_id res chain seq x y z
N MET A 1 -16.32 6.41 17.24
CA MET A 1 -15.56 6.49 15.97
C MET A 1 -14.24 5.79 16.25
N GLU A 2 -13.98 4.69 15.55
CA GLU A 2 -12.73 3.95 15.70
C GLU A 2 -11.70 4.57 14.75
N MET A 3 -10.47 4.74 15.23
CA MET A 3 -9.38 5.38 14.50
C MET A 3 -8.27 4.37 14.30
N VAL A 4 -7.49 4.55 13.24
CA VAL A 4 -6.24 3.83 12.99
C VAL A 4 -5.15 4.82 12.68
N THR A 5 -3.93 4.52 13.13
CA THR A 5 -2.75 5.29 12.76
C THR A 5 -2.04 4.61 11.59
N ILE A 6 -1.72 5.37 10.55
CA ILE A 6 -0.95 4.93 9.38
C ILE A 6 0.03 6.04 9.02
N HIS A 7 1.32 5.75 8.93
CA HIS A 7 2.38 6.74 8.69
C HIS A 7 2.39 7.92 9.69
N GLY A 8 1.91 7.69 10.90
CA GLY A 8 1.79 8.71 11.96
C GLY A 8 0.54 9.58 11.87
N ASP A 9 -0.26 9.46 10.81
CA ASP A 9 -1.53 10.17 10.66
C ASP A 9 -2.71 9.36 11.21
N GLU A 10 -3.71 10.03 11.77
CA GLU A 10 -4.95 9.41 12.27
C GLU A 10 -6.03 9.38 11.18
N TRP A 11 -6.48 8.18 10.85
CA TRP A 11 -7.55 7.91 9.88
C TRP A 11 -8.77 7.37 10.58
N LYS A 12 -9.96 7.71 10.09
CA LYS A 12 -11.14 6.98 10.52
C LYS A 12 -11.09 5.59 9.92
N LYS A 13 -11.40 4.58 10.73
CA LYS A 13 -11.41 3.20 10.27
C LYS A 13 -12.37 2.97 9.08
N GLU A 14 -13.52 3.67 9.08
CA GLU A 14 -14.51 3.62 7.99
C GLU A 14 -13.95 4.05 6.63
N ASP A 15 -12.95 4.95 6.60
CA ASP A 15 -12.36 5.46 5.36
C ASP A 15 -11.39 4.45 4.70
N VAL A 16 -10.94 3.46 5.46
CA VAL A 16 -9.94 2.47 5.02
C VAL A 16 -10.46 1.04 5.00
N GLU A 17 -11.63 0.77 5.60
CA GLU A 17 -12.20 -0.58 5.74
C GLU A 17 -12.45 -1.27 4.39
N GLU A 18 -13.06 -0.58 3.43
CA GLU A 18 -13.32 -1.14 2.09
C GLU A 18 -12.01 -1.43 1.33
N PRO A 19 -11.03 -0.50 1.24
CA PRO A 19 -9.72 -0.79 0.68
C PRO A 19 -9.00 -1.96 1.35
N ILE A 20 -9.05 -2.06 2.69
CA ILE A 20 -8.47 -3.18 3.43
C ILE A 20 -9.13 -4.49 3.04
N ALA A 21 -10.47 -4.53 3.03
CA ALA A 21 -11.23 -5.72 2.68
C ALA A 21 -10.90 -6.19 1.26
N TRP A 22 -10.82 -5.27 0.30
CA TRP A 22 -10.39 -5.57 -1.06
C TRP A 22 -8.95 -6.10 -1.10
N ALA A 23 -8.02 -5.44 -0.40
CA ALA A 23 -6.61 -5.80 -0.40
C ALA A 23 -6.37 -7.21 0.15
N LYS A 24 -7.15 -7.65 1.14
CA LYS A 24 -7.11 -9.04 1.68
C LYS A 24 -7.51 -10.10 0.67
N THR A 25 -8.23 -9.75 -0.40
CA THR A 25 -8.60 -10.70 -1.47
C THR A 25 -7.51 -10.92 -2.50
N LYS A 26 -6.42 -10.14 -2.44
CA LYS A 26 -5.36 -10.11 -3.44
C LYS A 26 -4.09 -10.80 -2.97
N LYS A 27 -3.28 -11.22 -3.93
CA LYS A 27 -1.93 -11.74 -3.69
C LYS A 27 -0.91 -10.63 -3.87
N TRP A 28 0.03 -10.52 -2.95
CA TRP A 28 0.99 -9.44 -2.92
C TRP A 28 2.41 -9.99 -2.87
N SER A 29 3.35 -9.33 -3.54
CA SER A 29 4.77 -9.66 -3.48
C SER A 29 5.56 -8.42 -3.04
N LYS A 30 6.39 -8.56 -2.02
CA LYS A 30 7.29 -7.48 -1.58
C LYS A 30 8.36 -7.24 -2.63
N THR A 31 8.48 -6.02 -3.12
CA THR A 31 9.46 -5.66 -4.14
C THR A 31 9.83 -4.18 -4.07
N GLN A 32 10.93 -3.81 -4.70
CA GLN A 32 11.24 -2.41 -4.97
C GLN A 32 10.28 -1.88 -6.06
N TRP A 33 9.82 -0.64 -5.90
CA TRP A 33 8.98 0.04 -6.87
C TRP A 33 9.68 0.15 -8.22
N TYR A 34 8.90 -0.07 -9.28
CA TYR A 34 9.33 0.02 -10.65
C TYR A 34 8.21 0.57 -11.52
N SER A 35 8.56 1.07 -12.70
CA SER A 35 7.62 1.48 -13.74
C SER A 35 8.22 1.13 -15.09
N ASP A 36 7.39 0.57 -15.97
CA ASP A 36 7.74 0.29 -17.37
C ASP A 36 7.52 1.51 -18.28
N SER A 37 7.01 2.62 -17.73
CA SER A 37 6.68 3.85 -18.46
C SER A 37 7.54 5.01 -17.99
N GLU A 38 8.19 5.70 -18.93
CA GLU A 38 8.97 6.91 -18.63
C GLU A 38 8.10 8.07 -18.10
N ASN A 39 6.78 8.02 -18.30
CA ASN A 39 5.83 9.06 -17.88
C ASN A 39 5.02 8.68 -16.63
N TRP A 40 5.30 7.54 -16.01
CA TRP A 40 4.66 7.10 -14.77
C TRP A 40 5.71 7.06 -13.67
N ASP A 41 5.74 8.10 -12.84
CA ASP A 41 6.81 8.35 -11.88
C ASP A 41 6.49 7.86 -10.46
N HIS A 42 5.25 7.43 -10.20
CA HIS A 42 4.83 6.93 -8.88
C HIS A 42 3.49 6.19 -8.91
N ASP A 43 3.26 5.41 -7.86
CA ASP A 43 1.98 4.84 -7.49
C ASP A 43 1.56 5.29 -6.09
N HIS A 44 0.32 5.00 -5.73
CA HIS A 44 -0.20 5.25 -4.39
C HIS A 44 -0.65 3.93 -3.76
N CYS A 45 -0.39 3.80 -2.45
CA CYS A 45 -0.96 2.73 -1.65
C CYS A 45 -2.48 2.77 -1.75
N GLN A 46 -3.12 1.65 -2.10
CA GLN A 46 -4.57 1.59 -2.27
C GLN A 46 -5.36 1.84 -0.97
N ILE A 47 -4.72 1.76 0.20
CA ILE A 47 -5.38 1.93 1.50
C ILE A 47 -5.21 3.36 2.02
N CYS A 48 -3.97 3.85 2.11
CA CYS A 48 -3.65 5.13 2.77
C CYS A 48 -3.17 6.22 1.83
N TRP A 49 -3.11 5.97 0.53
CA TRP A 49 -2.59 6.90 -0.48
C TRP A 49 -1.12 7.29 -0.31
N TRP A 50 -0.33 6.56 0.48
CA TRP A 50 1.11 6.78 0.57
C TRP A 50 1.79 6.63 -0.80
N LYS A 51 2.69 7.57 -1.13
CA LYS A 51 3.36 7.62 -2.43
C LYS A 51 4.52 6.62 -2.50
N LEU A 52 4.50 5.74 -3.49
CA LEU A 52 5.55 4.78 -3.82
C LEU A 52 6.21 5.19 -5.14
N TYR A 53 7.53 5.28 -5.17
CA TYR A 53 8.28 5.74 -6.34
C TYR A 53 9.76 5.35 -6.24
N LYS A 54 10.50 5.54 -7.32
CA LYS A 54 11.95 5.31 -7.35
C LYS A 54 12.66 6.26 -6.37
N SER A 55 13.16 5.73 -5.26
CA SER A 55 13.80 6.47 -4.18
C SER A 55 14.93 5.65 -3.55
N GLU A 56 15.82 6.30 -2.81
CA GLU A 56 16.77 5.63 -1.90
C GLU A 56 16.16 5.37 -0.53
N GLN A 57 15.04 6.05 -0.20
CA GLN A 57 14.33 5.89 1.06
C GLN A 57 13.42 4.66 0.99
N PRO A 58 13.65 3.62 1.82
CA PRO A 58 12.91 2.36 1.73
C PRO A 58 11.39 2.53 1.85
N GLU A 59 10.91 3.48 2.65
CA GLU A 59 9.49 3.77 2.87
C GLU A 59 8.73 4.23 1.60
N HIS A 60 9.45 4.73 0.60
CA HIS A 60 8.90 5.11 -0.70
C HIS A 60 9.31 4.13 -1.80
N ALA A 61 10.48 3.50 -1.65
CA ALA A 61 11.07 2.64 -2.66
C ALA A 61 10.58 1.19 -2.58
N ILE A 62 10.09 0.72 -1.44
CA ILE A 62 9.71 -0.68 -1.23
C ILE A 62 8.23 -0.74 -0.89
N GLY A 63 7.52 -1.64 -1.55
CA GLY A 63 6.11 -1.89 -1.30
C GLY A 63 5.72 -3.33 -1.63
N TYR A 64 4.43 -3.58 -1.57
CA TYR A 64 3.82 -4.83 -1.95
C TYR A 64 3.05 -4.61 -3.25
N HIS A 65 3.42 -5.34 -4.28
CA HIS A 65 2.83 -5.23 -5.62
C HIS A 65 1.89 -6.40 -5.90
N ASN A 66 0.75 -6.09 -6.52
CA ASN A 66 -0.18 -7.07 -7.05
C ASN A 66 -0.08 -7.11 -8.58
N SER A 67 0.46 -8.20 -9.10
CA SER A 67 0.63 -8.37 -10.55
C SER A 67 -0.68 -8.64 -11.33
N GLU A 68 -1.81 -8.84 -10.66
CA GLU A 68 -3.11 -9.08 -11.31
C GLU A 68 -3.73 -7.77 -11.83
N ASN A 69 -3.55 -6.67 -11.10
CA ASN A 69 -4.16 -5.37 -11.41
C ASN A 69 -3.18 -4.19 -11.31
N ASP A 70 -1.89 -4.47 -11.13
CA ASP A 70 -0.81 -3.49 -11.07
C ASP A 70 -0.89 -2.50 -9.89
N ASN A 71 -1.67 -2.84 -8.85
CA ASN A 71 -1.79 -2.00 -7.67
C ASN A 71 -0.65 -2.21 -6.68
N TRP A 72 -0.48 -1.20 -5.82
CA TRP A 72 0.55 -1.16 -4.80
C TRP A 72 -0.03 -0.93 -3.40
N LEU A 73 0.65 -1.49 -2.40
CA LEU A 73 0.52 -1.14 -0.99
C LEU A 73 1.88 -0.73 -0.44
N CYS A 74 1.87 0.24 0.48
CA CYS A 74 3.06 0.48 1.30
C CYS A 74 3.29 -0.70 2.26
N THR A 75 4.50 -0.80 2.81
CA THR A 75 4.84 -1.89 3.73
C THR A 75 3.99 -1.86 4.99
N GLU A 76 3.74 -0.67 5.56
CA GLU A 76 2.94 -0.51 6.79
C GLU A 76 1.51 -1.02 6.60
N CYS A 77 0.81 -0.62 5.55
CA CYS A 77 -0.56 -1.08 5.32
C CYS A 77 -0.64 -2.59 5.05
N PHE A 78 0.33 -3.16 4.34
CA PHE A 78 0.35 -4.61 4.13
C PHE A 78 0.54 -5.35 5.46
N GLU A 79 1.56 -4.98 6.24
CA GLU A 79 1.91 -5.64 7.50
C GLU A 79 0.80 -5.47 8.55
N GLN A 80 0.19 -4.28 8.62
CA GLN A 80 -0.86 -3.97 9.60
C GLN A 80 -2.22 -4.56 9.27
N PHE A 81 -2.59 -4.63 7.98
CA PHE A 81 -3.96 -4.95 7.59
C PHE A 81 -4.12 -6.19 6.73
N VAL A 82 -3.08 -6.66 6.03
CA VAL A 82 -3.19 -7.76 5.05
C VAL A 82 -2.45 -9.02 5.49
N GLU A 83 -1.24 -8.90 6.04
CA GLU A 83 -0.41 -10.04 6.46
C GLU A 83 -1.00 -10.83 7.63
N ILE A 84 -1.82 -10.17 8.46
CA ILE A 84 -2.44 -10.81 9.62
C ILE A 84 -3.44 -11.86 9.12
N GLU A 85 -3.01 -13.13 9.12
CA GLU A 85 -3.88 -14.30 8.93
C GLU A 85 -5.07 -14.20 9.90
N THR A 86 -6.28 -14.28 9.35
CA THR A 86 -7.51 -14.59 10.12
C THR A 86 -7.61 -16.08 10.37
#